data_AF-A0AAD7DRT4-F1
#
_entry.id   AF-A0AAD7DRT4-F1
#
_cell.length_a   1.000
_cell.length_b   1.000
_cell.length_c   1.000
_cell.angle_alpha   90.00
_cell.angle_beta   90.00
_cell.angle_gamma   90.00
#
_symmetry.space_group_name_H-M   'P 1'
#
loop_
_entity.id
_entity.type
_entity.pdbx_description
1 polymer ?
#
loop_
_entity_poly.entity_id
_entity_poly.type
_entity_poly.pdbx_seq_one_letter_code
_entity_poly.pdbx_strand_id
1 'polypeptide(L)'
;MVALVQRPAPGFTAPTVVDGVFEDISLSDYLGKWVVLFFYPMDFTFVCPTEILAFNDALPAFKEIGTVVLAVSTDSKYSHLAWSTQPRKQGGLGPDLKLPLVADRNMAIARNYGVLLEDEGIALRGLFIVDPKGVLRQITVNDLPVGRSVDETIRLVKAFQFTDQYGEVCPANWTSGSKTIKADPKGSLEYFADPVNANGNGAPAAKRPRVE
;
A
#
# COMPACT_ATOMS: atom_id res chain seq x y z
N MET A 1 -4.85 -16.13 -12.56
CA MET A 1 -6.04 -15.82 -11.76
C MET A 1 -5.87 -14.40 -11.26
N VAL A 2 -6.85 -13.53 -11.46
CA VAL A 2 -6.73 -12.10 -11.11
C VAL A 2 -6.82 -11.92 -9.59
N ALA A 3 -6.06 -10.98 -9.04
CA ALA A 3 -6.10 -10.59 -7.63
C ALA A 3 -7.52 -10.29 -7.16
N LEU A 4 -7.94 -10.91 -6.05
CA LEU A 4 -9.27 -10.75 -5.47
C LEU A 4 -9.17 -10.63 -3.95
N VAL A 5 -9.85 -9.63 -3.38
CA VAL A 5 -9.91 -9.44 -1.92
C VAL A 5 -10.48 -10.71 -1.26
N GLN A 6 -9.97 -11.04 -0.08
CA GLN A 6 -10.24 -12.28 0.68
C GLN A 6 -9.64 -13.56 0.08
N ARG A 7 -8.89 -13.48 -1.02
CA ARG A 7 -8.14 -14.62 -1.59
C ARG A 7 -6.64 -14.43 -1.34
N PRO A 8 -5.83 -15.51 -1.41
CA PRO A 8 -4.38 -15.37 -1.45
C PRO A 8 -3.96 -14.41 -2.56
N ALA A 9 -3.05 -13.49 -2.26
CA ALA A 9 -2.47 -12.59 -3.24
C ALA A 9 -1.69 -13.41 -4.29
N PRO A 10 -1.76 -13.08 -5.60
CA PRO A 10 -0.99 -13.79 -6.61
C PRO A 10 0.51 -13.75 -6.30
N GLY A 11 1.12 -14.92 -6.15
CA GLY A 11 2.55 -15.04 -5.87
C GLY A 11 3.40 -14.64 -7.08
N PHE A 12 4.61 -14.15 -6.80
CA PHE A 12 5.63 -13.87 -7.80
C PHE A 12 7.02 -14.05 -7.20
N THR A 13 8.00 -14.27 -8.06
CA THR A 13 9.43 -14.09 -7.82
C THR A 13 9.98 -13.25 -8.95
N ALA A 14 10.65 -12.14 -8.64
CA ALA A 14 11.10 -11.21 -9.67
C ALA A 14 12.38 -10.46 -9.31
N PRO A 15 13.20 -10.11 -10.32
CA PRO A 15 14.35 -9.25 -10.11
C PRO A 15 13.93 -7.88 -9.60
N THR A 16 14.65 -7.39 -8.61
CA THR A 16 14.34 -6.18 -7.87
C THR A 16 15.61 -5.37 -7.65
N VAL A 17 15.50 -4.05 -7.71
CA VAL A 17 16.56 -3.14 -7.28
C VAL A 17 16.32 -2.77 -5.82
N VAL A 18 17.26 -3.13 -4.95
CA VAL A 18 17.26 -2.78 -3.52
C VAL A 18 18.60 -2.12 -3.22
N ASP A 19 18.62 -0.91 -2.68
CA ASP A 19 19.87 -0.21 -2.33
C ASP A 19 20.93 -0.17 -3.45
N GLY A 20 20.48 -0.09 -4.72
CA GLY A 20 21.35 -0.06 -5.89
C GLY A 20 21.94 -1.42 -6.33
N VAL A 21 21.54 -2.52 -5.70
CA VAL A 21 21.92 -3.89 -6.09
C VAL A 21 20.74 -4.66 -6.65
N PHE A 22 21.04 -5.69 -7.46
CA PHE A 22 20.04 -6.59 -8.02
C PHE A 22 19.85 -7.81 -7.11
N GLU A 23 18.61 -8.04 -6.70
CA GLU A 23 18.21 -9.19 -5.90
C GLU A 23 16.89 -9.75 -6.43
N ASP A 24 16.69 -11.06 -6.35
CA ASP A 24 15.39 -11.66 -6.64
C ASP A 24 14.59 -11.75 -5.34
N ILE A 25 13.39 -11.15 -5.32
CA ILE A 25 12.48 -11.24 -4.17
C ILE A 25 11.25 -12.06 -4.55
N SER A 26 10.70 -12.79 -3.59
CA SER A 26 9.42 -13.47 -3.73
C SER A 26 8.39 -12.87 -2.77
N LEU A 27 7.12 -12.80 -3.18
CA LEU A 27 6.05 -12.33 -2.27
C LEU A 27 5.96 -13.18 -1.00
N SER A 28 6.27 -14.48 -1.10
CA SER A 28 6.31 -15.42 0.03
C SER A 28 7.37 -15.09 1.08
N ASP A 29 8.41 -14.33 0.73
CA ASP A 29 9.48 -13.95 1.66
C ASP A 29 8.97 -13.00 2.76
N TYR A 30 7.77 -12.43 2.53
CA TYR A 30 7.12 -11.49 3.44
C TYR A 30 5.97 -12.11 4.25
N LEU A 31 5.79 -13.44 4.22
CA LEU A 31 4.87 -14.10 5.15
C LEU A 31 5.22 -13.74 6.61
N GLY A 32 4.19 -13.49 7.42
CA GLY A 32 4.34 -12.95 8.77
C GLY A 32 4.45 -11.41 8.84
N LYS A 33 4.51 -10.70 7.71
CA LYS A 33 4.48 -9.23 7.65
C LYS A 33 3.33 -8.72 6.78
N TRP A 34 2.89 -7.51 7.03
CA TRP A 34 2.01 -6.80 6.11
C TRP A 34 2.81 -6.34 4.89
N VAL A 35 2.20 -6.36 3.71
CA VAL A 35 2.82 -5.89 2.46
C VAL A 35 1.90 -4.89 1.78
N VAL A 36 2.45 -3.72 1.47
CA VAL A 36 1.88 -2.78 0.50
C VAL A 36 2.62 -2.98 -0.82
N LEU A 37 1.94 -3.54 -1.81
CA LEU A 37 2.45 -3.72 -3.17
C LEU A 37 1.76 -2.72 -4.07
N PHE A 38 2.51 -1.82 -4.72
CA PHE A 38 1.91 -0.86 -5.62
C PHE A 38 2.60 -0.82 -6.98
N PHE A 39 1.78 -0.74 -8.02
CA PHE A 39 2.19 -0.64 -9.40
C PHE A 39 2.25 0.83 -9.83
N TYR A 40 3.18 1.16 -10.70
CA TYR A 40 3.21 2.44 -11.39
C TYR A 40 3.45 2.23 -12.89
N PRO A 41 3.00 3.17 -13.75
CA PRO A 41 3.03 2.97 -15.19
C PRO A 41 4.42 2.74 -15.79
N MET A 42 5.37 3.65 -15.52
CA MET A 42 6.66 3.66 -16.21
C MET A 42 7.69 4.52 -15.46
N ASP A 43 8.95 4.09 -15.50
CA ASP A 43 10.12 4.86 -15.10
C ASP A 43 10.24 6.18 -15.90
N PHE A 44 10.96 7.18 -15.36
CA PHE A 44 11.26 8.46 -16.04
C PHE A 44 10.04 9.27 -16.51
N THR A 45 8.88 9.08 -15.88
CA THR A 45 7.64 9.85 -16.13
C THR A 45 7.36 10.87 -15.01
N PHE A 46 6.18 11.48 -15.00
CA PHE A 46 5.90 12.69 -14.20
C PHE A 46 5.34 12.41 -12.81
N VAL A 47 4.24 11.66 -12.70
CA VAL A 47 3.56 11.39 -11.41
C VAL A 47 4.25 10.26 -10.64
N CYS A 48 4.77 9.25 -11.34
CA CYS A 48 5.42 8.08 -10.75
C CYS A 48 6.54 8.40 -9.73
N PRO A 49 7.51 9.31 -10.01
CA PRO A 49 8.53 9.63 -9.02
C PRO A 49 7.92 10.27 -7.76
N THR A 50 6.84 11.04 -7.88
CA THR A 50 6.21 11.67 -6.71
C THR A 50 5.63 10.62 -5.75
N GLU A 51 5.01 9.55 -6.27
CA GLU A 51 4.47 8.47 -5.46
C GLU A 51 5.59 7.63 -4.84
N ILE A 52 6.59 7.23 -5.63
CA ILE A 52 7.73 6.44 -5.17
C ILE A 52 8.47 7.17 -4.05
N LEU A 53 8.74 8.46 -4.22
CA LEU A 53 9.41 9.26 -3.21
C LEU A 53 8.56 9.44 -1.95
N ALA A 54 7.25 9.67 -2.09
CA ALA A 54 6.36 9.78 -0.93
C ALA A 54 6.29 8.48 -0.12
N PHE A 55 6.22 7.32 -0.77
CA PHE A 55 6.28 6.03 -0.09
C PHE A 55 7.66 5.75 0.51
N ASN A 56 8.74 6.11 -0.19
CA ASN A 56 10.11 5.99 0.29
C ASN A 56 10.33 6.78 1.59
N ASP A 57 9.91 8.04 1.61
CA ASP A 57 10.08 8.93 2.76
C ASP A 57 9.20 8.46 3.95
N ALA A 58 8.10 7.74 3.68
CA ALA A 58 7.21 7.13 4.68
C ALA A 58 7.61 5.71 5.12
N LEU A 59 8.66 5.10 4.56
CA LEU A 59 9.12 3.75 4.95
C LEU A 59 9.32 3.58 6.46
N PRO A 60 9.84 4.56 7.23
CA PRO A 60 9.92 4.43 8.69
C PRO A 60 8.56 4.21 9.36
N ALA A 61 7.50 4.89 8.88
CA ALA A 61 6.16 4.76 9.41
C ALA A 61 5.54 3.39 9.09
N PHE A 62 5.77 2.86 7.89
CA PHE A 62 5.37 1.49 7.53
C PHE A 62 6.12 0.44 8.37
N LYS A 63 7.42 0.64 8.59
CA LYS A 63 8.25 -0.25 9.41
C LYS A 63 7.78 -0.29 10.87
N GLU A 64 7.40 0.85 11.44
CA GLU A 64 6.87 0.95 12.82
C GLU A 64 5.62 0.08 13.01
N ILE A 65 4.77 -0.01 11.98
CA ILE A 65 3.58 -0.86 11.98
C ILE A 65 3.81 -2.23 11.32
N GLY A 66 5.07 -2.71 11.26
CA GLY A 66 5.37 -4.07 10.77
C GLY A 66 4.99 -4.33 9.31
N THR A 67 5.08 -3.30 8.45
CA THR A 67 4.68 -3.35 7.04
C THR A 67 5.86 -3.12 6.10
N VAL A 68 5.94 -3.92 5.04
CA VAL A 68 6.89 -3.78 3.93
C VAL A 68 6.19 -3.10 2.76
N VAL A 69 6.91 -2.26 2.01
CA VAL A 69 6.40 -1.61 0.81
C VAL A 69 7.24 -2.04 -0.40
N LEU A 70 6.58 -2.35 -1.51
CA LEU A 70 7.20 -2.76 -2.77
C LEU A 70 6.57 -1.95 -3.91
N ALA A 71 7.40 -1.36 -4.77
CA ALA A 71 6.96 -0.71 -6.00
C ALA A 71 7.21 -1.63 -7.21
N VAL A 72 6.28 -1.69 -8.15
CA VAL A 72 6.36 -2.56 -9.34
C VAL A 72 6.06 -1.76 -10.60
N SER A 73 6.83 -1.97 -11.67
CA SER A 73 6.41 -1.57 -13.02
C SER A 73 6.89 -2.60 -14.04
N THR A 74 6.50 -2.43 -15.30
CA THR A 74 6.88 -3.32 -16.41
C THR A 74 8.27 -3.03 -16.96
N ASP A 75 8.96 -2.03 -16.40
CA ASP A 75 10.33 -1.69 -16.73
C ASP A 75 11.33 -2.79 -16.35
N SER A 76 12.54 -2.71 -16.90
CA SER A 76 13.61 -3.63 -16.54
C SER A 76 14.34 -3.17 -15.26
N LYS A 77 14.94 -4.12 -14.54
CA LYS A 77 15.84 -3.81 -13.41
C LYS A 77 16.98 -2.84 -13.76
N TYR A 78 17.43 -2.82 -15.02
CA TYR A 78 18.45 -1.88 -15.48
C TYR A 78 17.91 -0.44 -15.56
N SER A 79 16.65 -0.28 -16.00
CA SER A 79 15.95 1.00 -16.00
C SER A 79 15.80 1.52 -14.57
N HIS A 80 15.33 0.65 -13.66
CA HIS A 80 15.20 0.98 -12.25
C HIS A 80 16.51 1.44 -11.61
N LEU A 81 17.63 0.77 -11.91
CA LEU A 81 18.95 1.15 -11.39
C LEU A 81 19.42 2.51 -11.95
N ALA A 82 19.20 2.76 -13.23
CA ALA A 82 19.50 4.05 -13.83
C ALA A 82 18.64 5.17 -13.20
N TRP A 83 17.35 4.90 -12.96
CA TRP A 83 16.44 5.90 -12.39
C TRP A 83 16.67 6.14 -10.90
N SER A 84 17.03 5.11 -10.14
CA SER A 84 17.37 5.21 -8.72
C SER A 84 18.63 6.04 -8.48
N THR A 85 19.57 6.04 -9.41
CA THR A 85 20.81 6.83 -9.30
C THR A 85 20.68 8.26 -9.82
N GLN A 86 19.67 8.54 -10.66
CA GLN A 86 19.44 9.88 -11.19
C GLN A 86 19.00 10.87 -10.09
N PRO A 87 19.54 12.10 -10.05
CA PRO A 87 19.16 13.08 -9.03
C PRO A 87 17.67 13.47 -9.09
N ARG A 88 17.03 13.63 -7.92
CA ARG A 88 15.62 14.07 -7.80
C ARG A 88 15.32 15.37 -8.56
N LYS A 89 16.26 16.33 -8.58
CA LYS A 89 16.13 17.61 -9.33
C LYS A 89 16.02 17.43 -10.85
N GLN A 90 16.39 16.26 -11.37
CA GLN A 90 16.29 15.90 -12.79
C GLN A 90 15.16 14.89 -13.04
N GLY A 91 14.22 14.73 -12.10
CA GLY A 91 13.14 13.75 -12.21
C GLY A 91 13.54 12.30 -11.89
N GLY A 92 14.72 12.09 -11.29
CA GLY A 92 15.14 10.80 -10.77
C GLY A 92 14.61 10.51 -9.36
N LEU A 93 14.98 9.36 -8.79
CA LEU A 93 14.59 8.99 -7.42
C LEU A 93 15.67 9.33 -6.37
N GLY A 94 16.92 9.47 -6.80
CA GLY A 94 18.04 9.83 -5.94
C GLY A 94 18.65 8.64 -5.18
N PRO A 95 19.96 8.75 -4.82
CA PRO A 95 20.73 7.65 -4.24
C PRO A 95 20.28 7.23 -2.84
N ASP A 96 19.37 7.99 -2.22
CA ASP A 96 18.76 7.72 -0.94
C ASP A 96 17.51 6.84 -1.02
N LEU A 97 17.13 6.37 -2.22
CA LEU A 97 16.05 5.43 -2.42
C LEU A 97 16.31 4.10 -1.66
N LYS A 98 15.42 3.79 -0.72
CA LYS A 98 15.37 2.53 0.04
C LYS A 98 14.21 1.63 -0.36
N LEU A 99 13.24 2.17 -1.09
CA LEU A 99 12.09 1.42 -1.57
C LEU A 99 12.51 0.40 -2.65
N PRO A 100 12.23 -0.90 -2.46
CA PRO A 100 12.49 -1.91 -3.49
C PRO A 100 11.68 -1.65 -4.77
N LEU A 101 12.35 -1.69 -5.92
CA LEU A 101 11.73 -1.56 -7.25
C LEU A 101 11.75 -2.91 -7.97
N VAL A 102 10.59 -3.55 -8.08
CA VAL A 102 10.39 -4.87 -8.68
C VAL A 102 10.16 -4.73 -10.18
N ALA A 103 10.96 -5.45 -10.98
CA ALA A 103 10.89 -5.41 -12.43
C ALA A 103 9.96 -6.51 -12.98
N ASP A 104 8.75 -6.14 -13.40
CA ASP A 104 7.78 -7.02 -14.05
C ASP A 104 7.95 -7.03 -15.58
N ARG A 105 9.16 -7.34 -16.06
CA ARG A 105 9.50 -7.15 -17.48
C ARG A 105 8.64 -7.98 -18.44
N ASN A 106 8.15 -9.13 -18.00
CA ASN A 106 7.26 -10.02 -18.77
C ASN A 106 5.77 -9.70 -18.57
N MET A 107 5.45 -8.67 -17.79
CA MET A 107 4.10 -8.19 -17.50
C MET A 107 3.21 -9.22 -16.78
N ALA A 108 3.79 -10.31 -16.25
CA ALA A 108 3.04 -11.39 -15.66
C ALA A 108 2.46 -10.97 -14.30
N ILE A 109 3.19 -10.17 -13.53
CA ILE A 109 2.75 -9.70 -12.22
C ILE A 109 1.58 -8.73 -12.39
N ALA A 110 1.73 -7.68 -13.21
CA ALA A 110 0.69 -6.70 -13.49
C ALA A 110 -0.58 -7.35 -14.05
N ARG A 111 -0.43 -8.36 -14.93
CA ARG A 111 -1.56 -9.15 -15.45
C ARG A 111 -2.25 -9.98 -14.37
N ASN A 112 -1.49 -10.67 -13.51
CA ASN A 112 -2.04 -11.44 -12.41
C ASN A 112 -2.71 -10.57 -11.34
N TYR A 113 -2.26 -9.33 -11.19
CA TYR A 113 -2.89 -8.34 -10.31
C TYR A 113 -4.02 -7.56 -10.99
N GLY A 114 -4.28 -7.80 -12.28
CA GLY A 114 -5.40 -7.22 -13.01
C GLY A 114 -5.26 -5.73 -13.33
N VAL A 115 -4.02 -5.23 -13.39
CA VAL A 115 -3.72 -3.79 -13.58
C VAL A 115 -2.96 -3.50 -14.86
N LEU A 116 -2.64 -4.52 -15.67
CA LEU A 116 -1.97 -4.33 -16.96
C LEU A 116 -2.94 -3.75 -18.00
N LEU A 117 -2.53 -2.67 -18.66
CA LEU A 117 -3.10 -2.21 -19.92
C LEU A 117 -2.41 -2.98 -21.05
N GLU A 118 -3.09 -4.02 -21.57
CA GLU A 118 -2.49 -4.95 -22.55
C GLU A 118 -2.00 -4.25 -23.82
N ASP A 119 -2.72 -3.24 -24.31
CA ASP A 119 -2.37 -2.50 -25.53
C ASP A 119 -1.17 -1.57 -25.36
N GLU A 120 -0.88 -1.15 -24.12
CA GLU A 120 0.20 -0.20 -23.80
C GLU A 120 1.43 -0.88 -23.17
N GLY A 121 1.26 -2.07 -22.60
CA GLY A 121 2.35 -2.79 -21.90
C GLY A 121 2.76 -2.14 -20.58
N ILE A 122 1.88 -1.35 -19.97
CA ILE A 122 2.12 -0.64 -18.69
C ILE A 122 1.04 -1.00 -17.67
N ALA A 123 1.34 -0.80 -16.39
CA ALA A 123 0.35 -0.98 -15.32
C ALA A 123 -0.39 0.33 -15.01
N LEU A 124 -1.69 0.22 -14.71
CA LEU A 124 -2.44 1.25 -13.99
C LEU A 124 -1.82 1.47 -12.59
N ARG A 125 -2.25 2.55 -11.91
CA ARG A 125 -1.82 2.87 -10.54
C ARG A 125 -2.54 2.00 -9.52
N GLY A 126 -2.31 0.69 -9.58
CA GLY A 126 -2.84 -0.31 -8.65
C GLY A 126 -2.05 -0.36 -7.34
N LEU A 127 -2.72 -0.44 -6.20
CA LEU A 127 -2.13 -0.64 -4.88
C LEU A 127 -2.89 -1.75 -4.16
N PHE A 128 -2.15 -2.63 -3.51
CA PHE A 128 -2.65 -3.85 -2.89
C PHE A 128 -2.11 -3.94 -1.46
N ILE A 129 -2.99 -4.19 -0.49
CA ILE A 129 -2.59 -4.46 0.89
C ILE A 129 -2.78 -5.95 1.16
N VAL A 130 -1.67 -6.65 1.42
CA VAL A 130 -1.62 -8.08 1.72
C VAL A 130 -1.28 -8.28 3.19
N ASP A 131 -2.03 -9.17 3.85
CA ASP A 131 -1.84 -9.46 5.28
C ASP A 131 -0.70 -10.47 5.54
N PRO A 132 -0.32 -10.68 6.82
CA PRO A 132 0.73 -11.64 7.20
C PRO A 132 0.48 -13.09 6.78
N LYS A 133 -0.76 -13.46 6.43
CA LYS A 133 -1.12 -14.79 5.95
C LYS A 133 -1.06 -14.89 4.42
N GLY A 134 -0.66 -13.82 3.74
CA GLY A 134 -0.63 -13.73 2.28
C GLY A 134 -2.01 -13.48 1.67
N VAL A 135 -3.02 -13.07 2.45
CA VAL A 135 -4.36 -12.79 1.95
C VAL A 135 -4.49 -11.33 1.54
N LEU A 136 -5.03 -11.09 0.36
CA LEU A 136 -5.29 -9.74 -0.14
C LEU A 136 -6.48 -9.11 0.59
N ARG A 137 -6.26 -7.95 1.20
CA ARG A 137 -7.25 -7.25 2.05
C ARG A 137 -7.86 -6.03 1.38
N GLN A 138 -7.12 -5.37 0.50
CA GLN A 138 -7.55 -4.12 -0.11
C GLN A 138 -6.91 -3.91 -1.49
N ILE A 139 -7.67 -3.28 -2.39
CA ILE A 139 -7.23 -2.88 -3.72
C ILE A 139 -7.65 -1.43 -3.96
N THR A 140 -6.72 -0.56 -4.34
CA THR A 140 -6.99 0.76 -4.92
C THR A 140 -6.46 0.76 -6.35
N VAL A 141 -7.26 1.16 -7.33
CA VAL A 141 -6.78 1.37 -8.70
C VAL A 141 -7.15 2.77 -9.13
N ASN A 142 -6.14 3.60 -9.35
CA ASN A 142 -6.32 4.91 -9.96
C ASN A 142 -6.01 4.85 -11.46
N ASP A 143 -6.69 5.70 -12.22
CA ASP A 143 -6.29 6.03 -13.58
C ASP A 143 -4.92 6.76 -13.60
N LEU A 144 -4.28 6.79 -14.76
CA LEU A 144 -2.94 7.32 -14.97
C LEU A 144 -2.69 8.76 -14.46
N PRO A 145 -3.63 9.74 -14.58
CA PRO A 145 -3.32 11.13 -14.22
C PRO A 145 -3.41 11.44 -12.72
N VAL A 146 -3.91 10.52 -11.87
CA VAL A 146 -4.19 10.81 -10.45
C VAL A 146 -3.34 9.94 -9.51
N GLY A 147 -2.44 10.57 -8.76
CA GLY A 147 -1.62 9.90 -7.75
C GLY A 147 -2.43 9.40 -6.53
N ARG A 148 -1.85 8.46 -5.79
CA ARG A 148 -2.42 7.86 -4.57
C ARG A 148 -2.03 8.62 -3.30
N SER A 149 -2.68 8.28 -2.19
CA SER A 149 -2.40 8.83 -0.86
C SER A 149 -1.66 7.82 0.02
N VAL A 150 -0.48 8.21 0.51
CA VAL A 150 0.30 7.44 1.49
C VAL A 150 -0.43 7.40 2.84
N ASP A 151 -1.04 8.50 3.26
CA ASP A 151 -1.77 8.60 4.53
C ASP A 151 -2.96 7.64 4.56
N GLU A 152 -3.72 7.57 3.46
CA GLU A 152 -4.85 6.63 3.37
C GLU A 152 -4.36 5.18 3.39
N THR A 153 -3.23 4.91 2.74
CA THR A 153 -2.62 3.57 2.76
C THR A 153 -2.23 3.17 4.19
N ILE A 154 -1.56 4.06 4.93
CA ILE A 154 -1.21 3.83 6.34
C ILE A 154 -2.46 3.64 7.20
N ARG A 155 -3.49 4.46 6.99
CA ARG A 155 -4.77 4.35 7.71
C ARG A 155 -5.41 2.98 7.51
N LEU A 156 -5.45 2.50 6.27
CA LEU A 156 -6.02 1.19 5.93
C LEU A 156 -5.22 0.03 6.54
N VAL A 157 -3.89 0.07 6.47
CA VAL A 157 -3.04 -0.95 7.13
C VAL A 157 -3.33 -1.00 8.63
N LYS A 158 -3.35 0.16 9.30
CA LYS A 158 -3.66 0.25 10.75
C LYS A 158 -5.07 -0.25 11.06
N ALA A 159 -6.04 0.01 10.19
CA ALA A 159 -7.41 -0.46 10.37
C ALA A 159 -7.48 -1.99 10.31
N PHE A 160 -6.88 -2.62 9.30
CA PHE A 160 -6.88 -4.09 9.23
C PHE A 160 -6.10 -4.74 10.37
N GLN A 161 -4.98 -4.15 10.79
CA GLN A 161 -4.25 -4.61 11.97
C GLN A 161 -5.11 -4.56 13.23
N PHE A 162 -5.87 -3.47 13.41
CA PHE A 162 -6.80 -3.34 14.52
C PHE A 162 -7.90 -4.41 14.47
N THR A 163 -8.55 -4.60 13.31
CA THR A 163 -9.61 -5.62 13.19
C THR A 163 -9.09 -7.03 13.43
N ASP A 164 -7.88 -7.34 12.95
CA ASP A 164 -7.25 -8.65 13.14
C ASP A 164 -6.86 -8.91 14.60
N GLN A 165 -6.49 -7.85 15.34
CA GLN A 165 -6.09 -7.94 16.74
C GLN A 165 -7.29 -8.01 17.71
N TYR A 166 -8.33 -7.22 17.48
CA TYR A 166 -9.41 -7.00 18.45
C TYR A 166 -10.75 -7.63 18.06
N GLY A 167 -10.95 -8.01 16.80
CA GLY A 167 -12.21 -8.60 16.33
C GLY A 167 -13.39 -7.63 16.23
N GLU A 168 -13.17 -6.34 16.50
CA GLU A 168 -14.11 -5.26 16.21
C GLU A 168 -13.93 -4.74 14.77
N VAL A 169 -14.90 -3.97 14.28
CA VAL A 169 -14.83 -3.35 12.94
C VAL A 169 -14.61 -1.84 13.01
N CYS A 170 -13.89 -1.34 12.02
CA CYS A 170 -13.59 0.08 11.87
C CYS A 170 -14.68 0.79 11.06
N PRO A 171 -15.31 1.86 11.58
CA PRO A 171 -16.27 2.67 10.83
C PRO A 171 -15.62 3.48 9.69
N ALA A 172 -16.46 4.16 8.91
CA ALA A 172 -16.00 5.11 7.90
C ALA A 172 -15.09 6.18 8.51
N ASN A 173 -14.04 6.57 7.78
CA ASN A 173 -13.04 7.56 8.21
C ASN A 173 -12.32 7.21 9.53
N TRP A 174 -12.35 5.95 9.97
CA TRP A 174 -11.67 5.53 11.19
C TRP A 174 -10.16 5.84 11.11
N THR A 175 -9.64 6.40 12.20
CA THR A 175 -8.22 6.61 12.46
C THR A 175 -7.85 6.03 13.82
N SER A 176 -6.58 5.75 14.07
CA SER A 176 -6.11 5.19 15.35
C SER A 176 -6.60 6.00 16.55
N GLY A 177 -7.26 5.33 17.50
CA GLY A 177 -7.88 5.94 18.67
C GLY A 177 -9.34 6.37 18.48
N SER A 178 -9.88 6.31 17.26
CA SER A 178 -11.31 6.51 17.01
C SER A 178 -12.13 5.32 17.54
N LYS A 179 -13.41 5.58 17.81
CA LYS A 179 -14.37 4.54 18.24
C LYS A 179 -14.57 3.48 17.15
N THR A 180 -14.83 2.26 17.60
CA THR A 180 -15.02 1.04 16.78
C THR A 180 -16.35 0.37 17.13
N ILE A 181 -16.73 -0.63 16.35
CA ILE A 181 -18.04 -1.30 16.47
C ILE A 181 -17.82 -2.77 16.75
N LYS A 182 -18.44 -3.30 17.81
CA LYS A 182 -18.55 -4.75 18.01
C LYS A 182 -19.44 -5.34 16.93
N ALA A 183 -18.95 -6.36 16.22
CA ALA A 183 -19.59 -6.91 15.03
C ALA A 183 -20.78 -7.85 15.35
N ASP A 184 -21.67 -7.42 16.24
CA ASP A 184 -22.90 -8.13 16.59
C ASP A 184 -24.08 -7.15 16.80
N PRO A 185 -25.34 -7.59 16.59
CA PRO A 185 -26.49 -6.70 16.65
C PRO A 185 -26.71 -6.01 18.00
N LYS A 186 -26.25 -6.59 19.13
CA LYS A 186 -26.43 -5.98 20.46
C LYS A 186 -25.23 -5.11 20.82
N GLY A 187 -24.01 -5.58 20.58
CA GLY A 187 -22.78 -4.84 20.87
C GLY A 187 -22.63 -3.59 20.03
N SER A 188 -23.11 -3.60 18.78
CA SER A 188 -23.06 -2.41 17.91
C SER A 188 -23.89 -1.23 18.42
N LEU A 189 -24.93 -1.46 19.24
CA LEU A 189 -25.77 -0.41 19.81
C LEU A 189 -24.97 0.56 20.71
N GLU A 190 -23.87 0.10 21.32
CA GLU A 190 -22.98 0.95 22.12
C GLU A 190 -22.36 2.08 21.27
N TYR A 191 -22.00 1.77 20.02
CA TYR A 191 -21.44 2.75 19.09
C TYR A 191 -22.50 3.74 18.59
N PHE A 192 -23.69 3.24 18.22
CA PHE A 192 -24.77 4.04 17.64
C PHE A 192 -25.53 4.89 18.66
N ALA A 193 -25.44 4.58 19.95
CA ALA A 193 -26.03 5.39 21.02
C ALA A 193 -25.27 6.72 21.24
N ASP A 194 -24.06 6.87 20.71
CA ASP A 194 -23.29 8.11 20.80
C ASP A 194 -23.77 9.14 19.76
N PRO A 195 -24.31 10.29 20.18
CA PRO A 195 -24.83 11.33 19.28
C PRO A 195 -23.77 11.90 18.31
N VAL A 196 -22.48 11.80 18.61
CA VAL A 196 -21.40 12.20 17.68
C VAL A 196 -21.28 11.22 16.51
N ASN A 197 -21.56 9.93 16.72
CA ASN A 197 -21.46 8.90 15.68
C ASN A 197 -22.79 8.67 14.94
N ALA A 198 -23.92 8.96 15.58
CA ALA A 198 -25.25 8.81 15.00
C ALA A 198 -25.48 9.67 13.74
N ASN A 199 -24.77 10.79 13.61
CA ASN A 199 -24.95 11.76 12.51
C ASN A 199 -23.94 11.62 11.35
N GLY A 200 -23.14 10.54 11.30
CA GLY A 200 -22.27 10.22 10.15
C GLY A 200 -21.07 11.16 9.92
N ASN A 201 -20.98 12.28 10.63
CA ASN A 201 -19.91 13.28 10.54
C ASN A 201 -19.02 13.24 11.79
N GLY A 202 -18.34 12.11 12.02
CA GLY A 202 -17.29 12.03 13.02
C GLY A 202 -16.17 13.02 12.69
N ALA A 203 -16.28 14.25 13.18
CA ALA A 203 -15.19 15.22 13.22
C ALA A 203 -13.98 14.55 13.92
N PRO A 204 -12.74 14.91 13.55
CA PRO A 204 -11.56 14.28 14.13
C PRO A 204 -11.63 14.43 15.66
N ALA A 205 -11.59 13.30 16.36
CA ALA A 205 -11.77 13.26 17.80
C ALA A 205 -10.79 14.23 18.47
N ALA A 206 -11.32 15.18 19.24
CA ALA A 206 -10.52 16.05 20.08
C ALA A 206 -9.66 15.19 21.01
N LYS A 207 -8.33 15.39 20.96
CA LYS A 207 -7.36 14.70 21.81
C LYS A 207 -7.81 14.83 23.27
N ARG A 208 -8.05 13.69 23.94
CA ARG A 208 -8.31 13.68 25.38
C ARG A 208 -7.14 14.36 26.10
N PRO A 209 -7.38 15.34 27.00
CA PRO A 209 -6.31 15.92 27.79
C PRO A 209 -5.73 14.84 28.71
N ARG A 210 -4.40 14.80 28.77
CA ARG A 210 -3.66 13.97 29.71
C ARG A 210 -3.92 14.55 31.10
N VAL A 211 -4.52 13.75 31.98
CA VAL A 211 -4.65 14.10 33.39
C VAL A 211 -3.25 14.05 33.99
N GLU A 212 -2.85 15.13 34.66
CA GLU A 212 -1.59 15.27 35.41
C GLU A 212 -1.47 14.23 36.53
#